data_AF-A0A166TRV6-F1
#
_entry.id   AF-A0A166TRV6-F1
#
_cell.length_a   1.000
_cell.length_b   1.000
_cell.length_c   1.000
_cell.angle_alpha   90.00
_cell.angle_beta   90.00
_cell.angle_gamma   90.00
#
_symmetry.space_group_name_H-M   'P 1'
#
loop_
_entity.id
_entity.type
_entity.pdbx_description
1 polymer ?
#
loop_
_entity_poly.entity_id
_entity_poly.type
_entity_poly.pdbx_seq_one_letter_code
_entity_poly.pdbx_strand_id
1 'polypeptide(L)'
;DGRIFAVLGGQPRGRDWSRVVASMAEAIEAKRSQLSIALADLIHRRGAFTAVLKGIIHGNGTTLPVNANLKANAEVMDELFARDDFKRLSRHNEALFQVWVPNLYAKYVELMKKLCTNDPRLKPNFEGTAFAASTLNFGPVTESLPHTDFNNLSYGLCTVTALGNFDPTRGGHLVLWDLNLVVEFPAGATILLPSAVLRHSNTAIQPGERRYSFTQYTSGGLFRWVEHGFRSVSKYMAGLSKIEKAEEERLAGERWNEGMHLYCTVDELKAMYAA
;
A
#
# COMPACT_ATOMS: atom_id res chain seq x y z
N ASP A 1 11.05 -7.62 20.78
CA ASP A 1 10.04 -7.30 21.82
C ASP A 1 8.68 -7.97 21.59
N GLY A 2 8.55 -8.92 20.65
CA GLY A 2 7.31 -9.68 20.45
C GLY A 2 6.26 -9.00 19.57
N ARG A 3 6.52 -7.80 19.06
CA ARG A 3 5.60 -7.05 18.19
C ARG A 3 5.49 -7.70 16.81
N ILE A 4 4.28 -7.79 16.29
CA ILE A 4 3.95 -8.34 14.97
C ILE A 4 4.18 -7.25 13.93
N PHE A 5 5.37 -7.21 13.32
CA PHE A 5 5.70 -6.14 12.36
C PHE A 5 5.24 -6.42 10.92
N ALA A 6 4.96 -7.68 10.56
CA ALA A 6 4.46 -8.08 9.25
C ALA A 6 3.56 -9.33 9.35
N VAL A 7 2.62 -9.49 8.43
CA VAL A 7 1.63 -10.58 8.44
C VAL A 7 1.45 -11.16 7.04
N LEU A 8 1.77 -12.44 6.89
CA LEU A 8 1.34 -13.26 5.75
C LEU A 8 -0.16 -13.57 5.91
N GLY A 9 -1.01 -12.68 5.40
CA GLY A 9 -2.47 -12.75 5.55
C GLY A 9 -3.14 -13.87 4.76
N GLY A 10 -2.40 -14.50 3.83
CA GLY A 10 -2.90 -15.61 3.03
C GLY A 10 -4.05 -15.19 2.13
N GLN A 11 -4.95 -16.13 1.87
CA GLN A 11 -6.15 -15.93 1.04
C GLN A 11 -7.41 -15.86 1.92
N PRO A 12 -8.42 -15.06 1.57
CA PRO A 12 -9.79 -15.20 2.07
C PRO A 12 -10.28 -16.65 2.00
N ARG A 13 -10.88 -17.13 3.09
CA ARG A 13 -11.40 -18.51 3.22
C ARG A 13 -12.62 -18.84 2.35
N GLY A 14 -13.13 -17.89 1.56
CA GLY A 14 -14.30 -18.10 0.72
C GLY A 14 -14.01 -19.08 -0.42
N ARG A 15 -14.87 -20.09 -0.61
CA ARG A 15 -14.69 -21.12 -1.67
C ARG A 15 -14.64 -20.55 -3.08
N ASP A 16 -15.14 -19.34 -3.28
CA ASP A 16 -15.14 -18.63 -4.56
C ASP A 16 -13.93 -17.72 -4.77
N TRP A 17 -12.99 -17.63 -3.80
CA TRP A 17 -11.88 -16.68 -3.87
C TRP A 17 -10.99 -16.89 -5.10
N SER A 18 -10.70 -18.14 -5.46
CA SER A 18 -9.93 -18.46 -6.67
C SER A 18 -10.60 -17.89 -7.94
N ARG A 19 -11.93 -17.96 -8.04
CA ARG A 19 -12.71 -17.36 -9.14
C ARG A 19 -12.63 -15.84 -9.12
N VAL A 20 -12.67 -15.22 -7.94
CA VAL A 20 -12.53 -13.76 -7.78
C VAL A 20 -11.14 -13.30 -8.24
N VAL A 21 -10.09 -14.03 -7.87
CA VAL A 21 -8.71 -13.75 -8.28
C VAL A 21 -8.53 -13.89 -9.79
N ALA A 22 -9.07 -14.95 -10.38
CA ALA A 22 -9.06 -15.14 -11.83
C ALA A 22 -9.79 -13.99 -12.54
N SER A 23 -10.96 -13.57 -12.04
CA SER A 23 -11.72 -12.47 -12.62
C SER A 23 -10.97 -11.13 -12.57
N MET A 24 -10.26 -10.83 -11.47
CA MET A 24 -9.38 -9.65 -11.40
C MET A 24 -8.24 -9.74 -12.41
N ALA A 25 -7.58 -10.90 -12.51
CA ALA A 25 -6.47 -11.10 -13.44
C ALA A 25 -6.89 -10.95 -14.91
N GLU A 26 -8.05 -11.49 -15.27
CA GLU A 26 -8.65 -11.33 -16.61
C GLU A 26 -8.99 -9.87 -16.89
N ALA A 27 -9.59 -9.15 -15.93
CA ALA A 27 -9.93 -7.75 -16.09
C ALA A 27 -8.69 -6.86 -16.28
N ILE A 28 -7.62 -7.12 -15.52
CA ILE A 28 -6.33 -6.43 -15.67
C ILE A 28 -5.78 -6.65 -17.07
N GLU A 29 -5.73 -7.90 -17.54
CA GLU A 29 -5.17 -8.22 -18.86
C GLU A 29 -6.01 -7.63 -20.00
N ALA A 30 -7.34 -7.72 -19.91
CA ALA A 30 -8.26 -7.17 -20.92
C ALA A 30 -8.13 -5.65 -21.08
N LYS A 31 -7.74 -4.95 -20.00
CA LYS A 31 -7.53 -3.50 -20.00
C LYS A 31 -6.09 -3.09 -20.27
N ARG A 32 -5.12 -4.01 -20.24
CA ARG A 32 -3.69 -3.68 -20.33
C ARG A 32 -3.32 -2.93 -21.60
N SER A 33 -3.86 -3.34 -22.75
CA SER A 33 -3.60 -2.70 -24.05
C SER A 33 -4.23 -1.32 -24.20
N GLN A 34 -5.15 -0.95 -23.29
CA GLN A 34 -5.83 0.36 -23.29
C GLN A 34 -5.02 1.41 -22.52
N LEU A 35 -3.96 1.01 -21.80
CA LEU A 35 -3.13 1.93 -21.05
C LEU A 35 -2.22 2.74 -21.97
N SER A 36 -2.17 4.05 -21.70
CA SER A 36 -1.19 4.97 -22.27
C SER A 36 -0.09 5.23 -21.25
N ILE A 37 1.07 4.60 -21.46
CA ILE A 37 2.24 4.69 -20.58
C ILE A 37 3.40 5.27 -21.38
N ALA A 38 4.07 6.29 -20.84
CA ALA A 38 5.24 6.84 -21.48
C ALA A 38 6.39 5.83 -21.46
N LEU A 39 7.23 5.81 -22.49
CA LEU A 39 8.37 4.89 -22.56
C LEU A 39 9.30 4.99 -21.33
N ALA A 40 9.49 6.21 -20.82
CA ALA A 40 10.29 6.47 -19.62
C ALA A 40 9.70 5.86 -18.33
N ASP A 41 8.40 5.53 -18.32
CA ASP A 41 7.70 4.96 -17.17
C ASP A 41 7.60 3.42 -17.23
N LEU A 42 8.01 2.79 -18.36
CA LEU A 42 7.99 1.33 -18.52
C LEU A 42 9.12 0.61 -17.76
N ILE A 43 10.23 1.32 -17.54
CA ILE A 43 11.37 0.83 -16.75
C ILE A 43 11.58 1.82 -15.61
N HIS A 44 11.33 1.35 -14.40
CA HIS A 44 11.43 2.16 -13.20
C HIS A 44 12.24 1.45 -12.12
N ARG A 45 12.54 2.14 -11.02
CA ARG A 45 13.36 1.62 -9.91
C ARG A 45 12.93 0.26 -9.34
N ARG A 46 11.65 -0.13 -9.54
CA ARG A 46 11.09 -1.39 -9.04
C ARG A 46 11.14 -2.53 -10.05
N GLY A 47 11.58 -2.32 -11.30
CA GLY A 47 11.54 -3.33 -12.37
C GLY A 47 11.01 -2.80 -13.71
N ALA A 48 10.81 -3.71 -14.67
CA ALA A 48 10.35 -3.39 -16.01
C ALA A 48 8.92 -3.91 -16.22
N PHE A 49 7.93 -3.15 -15.75
CA PHE A 49 6.51 -3.46 -15.89
C PHE A 49 5.66 -2.20 -15.75
N THR A 50 4.43 -2.24 -16.26
CA THR A 50 3.48 -1.14 -16.11
C THR A 50 2.91 -1.09 -14.70
N ALA A 51 3.10 0.03 -14.01
CA ALA A 51 2.52 0.31 -12.69
C ALA A 51 1.68 1.59 -12.74
N VAL A 52 0.40 1.51 -12.36
CA VAL A 52 -0.51 2.66 -12.35
C VAL A 52 -0.98 2.94 -10.93
N LEU A 53 -0.68 4.14 -10.43
CA LEU A 53 -1.07 4.63 -9.11
C LEU A 53 -2.40 5.38 -9.20
N LYS A 54 -3.36 5.02 -8.36
CA LYS A 54 -4.60 5.77 -8.14
C LYS A 54 -4.77 6.11 -6.65
N GLY A 55 -5.34 7.27 -6.34
CA GLY A 55 -5.72 7.67 -4.99
C GLY A 55 -5.08 8.97 -4.53
N ILE A 56 -5.19 9.25 -3.24
CA ILE A 56 -4.71 10.48 -2.62
C ILE A 56 -3.21 10.35 -2.37
N ILE A 57 -2.44 11.29 -2.89
CA ILE A 57 -0.99 11.35 -2.73
C ILE A 57 -0.57 12.70 -2.14
N HIS A 58 0.50 12.66 -1.36
CA HIS A 58 1.25 13.84 -0.98
C HIS A 58 2.71 13.49 -0.74
N GLY A 59 3.62 14.36 -1.18
CA GLY A 59 5.02 14.02 -1.40
C GLY A 59 5.30 13.80 -2.89
N ASN A 60 6.57 13.71 -3.29
CA ASN A 60 6.98 13.66 -4.71
C ASN A 60 6.66 14.94 -5.52
N GLY A 61 6.92 16.11 -4.93
CA GLY A 61 6.81 17.39 -5.64
C GLY A 61 5.42 18.04 -5.61
N THR A 62 4.40 17.38 -5.06
CA THR A 62 3.09 18.01 -4.82
C THR A 62 3.17 19.07 -3.72
N THR A 63 2.56 20.24 -3.91
CA THR A 63 2.51 21.31 -2.91
C THR A 63 1.42 21.13 -1.85
N LEU A 64 0.37 20.36 -2.17
CA LEU A 64 -0.71 19.93 -1.27
C LEU A 64 -1.14 18.48 -1.61
N PRO A 65 -1.93 17.80 -0.75
CA PRO A 65 -2.54 16.53 -1.11
C PRO A 65 -3.43 16.65 -2.34
N VAL A 66 -3.36 15.67 -3.24
CA VAL A 66 -4.16 15.61 -4.47
C VAL A 66 -4.53 14.17 -4.79
N ASN A 67 -5.61 13.95 -5.54
CA ASN A 67 -5.80 12.69 -6.25
C ASN A 67 -4.76 12.59 -7.39
N ALA A 68 -4.11 11.44 -7.51
CA ALA A 68 -3.09 11.19 -8.53
C ALA A 68 -3.63 11.44 -9.94
N ASN A 69 -2.84 12.13 -10.76
CA ASN A 69 -3.21 12.41 -12.14
C ASN A 69 -3.00 11.16 -13.03
N LEU A 70 -4.10 10.48 -13.32
CA LEU A 70 -4.11 9.28 -14.16
C LEU A 70 -4.01 9.58 -15.67
N LYS A 71 -4.10 10.84 -16.08
CA LYS A 71 -4.12 11.27 -17.49
C LYS A 71 -5.11 10.42 -18.30
N ALA A 72 -4.68 9.83 -19.41
CA ALA A 72 -5.50 8.97 -20.27
C ALA A 72 -5.91 7.62 -19.62
N ASN A 73 -5.34 7.26 -18.46
CA ASN A 73 -5.63 5.97 -17.79
C ASN A 73 -6.76 6.08 -16.75
N ALA A 74 -7.41 7.24 -16.62
CA ALA A 74 -8.45 7.48 -15.61
C ALA A 74 -9.61 6.49 -15.73
N GLU A 75 -10.20 6.38 -16.92
CA GLU A 75 -11.34 5.50 -17.21
C GLU A 75 -11.03 4.04 -16.91
N VAL A 76 -9.88 3.54 -17.38
CA VAL A 76 -9.43 2.16 -17.13
C VAL A 76 -9.35 1.86 -15.62
N MET A 77 -8.75 2.77 -14.86
CA MET A 77 -8.58 2.59 -13.42
C MET A 77 -9.88 2.81 -12.63
N ASP A 78 -10.78 3.66 -13.12
CA ASP A 78 -12.12 3.84 -12.55
C ASP A 78 -12.97 2.59 -12.74
N GLU A 79 -13.00 2.02 -13.94
CA GLU A 79 -13.71 0.78 -14.21
C GLU A 79 -13.18 -0.38 -13.36
N LEU A 80 -11.85 -0.57 -13.30
CA LEU A 80 -11.27 -1.66 -12.51
C LEU A 80 -11.60 -1.53 -11.01
N PHE A 81 -11.49 -0.33 -10.44
CA PHE A 81 -11.77 -0.11 -9.02
C PHE A 81 -13.26 -0.13 -8.69
N ALA A 82 -14.14 0.10 -9.68
CA ALA A 82 -15.58 0.02 -9.52
C ALA A 82 -16.09 -1.43 -9.42
N ARG A 83 -15.29 -2.43 -9.81
CA ARG A 83 -15.67 -3.85 -9.76
C ARG A 83 -15.74 -4.37 -8.32
N ASP A 84 -16.65 -5.32 -8.10
CA ASP A 84 -16.89 -5.91 -6.78
C ASP A 84 -15.75 -6.80 -6.29
N ASP A 85 -14.98 -7.38 -7.20
CA ASP A 85 -13.79 -8.18 -6.87
C ASP A 85 -12.67 -7.32 -6.27
N PHE A 86 -12.36 -6.16 -6.85
CA PHE A 86 -11.42 -5.18 -6.28
C PHE A 86 -11.92 -4.60 -4.97
N LYS A 87 -13.22 -4.26 -4.86
CA LYS A 87 -13.82 -3.83 -3.57
C LYS A 87 -13.72 -4.92 -2.51
N ARG A 88 -13.93 -6.19 -2.88
CA ARG A 88 -13.79 -7.33 -1.96
C ARG A 88 -12.33 -7.52 -1.54
N LEU A 89 -11.38 -7.39 -2.45
CA LEU A 89 -9.96 -7.43 -2.13
C LEU A 89 -9.57 -6.30 -1.17
N SER A 90 -10.02 -5.07 -1.43
CA SER A 90 -9.77 -3.95 -0.52
C SER A 90 -10.33 -4.23 0.87
N ARG A 91 -11.56 -4.74 0.99
CA ARG A 91 -12.14 -5.10 2.30
C ARG A 91 -11.35 -6.20 3.02
N HIS A 92 -10.80 -7.17 2.30
CA HIS A 92 -9.92 -8.18 2.90
C HIS A 92 -8.64 -7.54 3.46
N ASN A 93 -8.04 -6.63 2.70
CA ASN A 93 -6.84 -5.89 3.10
C ASN A 93 -7.09 -5.01 4.34
N GLU A 94 -8.24 -4.31 4.38
CA GLU A 94 -8.69 -3.55 5.56
C GLU A 94 -8.85 -4.45 6.78
N ALA A 95 -9.52 -5.59 6.63
CA ALA A 95 -9.72 -6.54 7.73
C ALA A 95 -8.41 -7.12 8.26
N LEU A 96 -7.46 -7.45 7.39
CA LEU A 96 -6.12 -7.88 7.81
C LEU A 96 -5.43 -6.79 8.63
N PHE A 97 -5.47 -5.55 8.18
CA PHE A 97 -4.82 -4.45 8.89
C PHE A 97 -5.49 -4.18 10.25
N GLN A 98 -6.82 -4.12 10.27
CA GLN A 98 -7.61 -3.89 11.47
C GLN A 98 -7.39 -4.98 12.53
N VAL A 99 -7.32 -6.25 12.13
CA VAL A 99 -7.17 -7.38 13.07
C VAL A 99 -5.77 -7.45 13.65
N TRP A 100 -4.75 -7.27 12.82
CA TRP A 100 -3.37 -7.55 13.27
C TRP A 100 -2.67 -6.33 13.86
N VAL A 101 -3.05 -5.12 13.46
CA VAL A 101 -2.42 -3.88 13.94
C VAL A 101 -3.48 -2.78 14.17
N PRO A 102 -4.46 -3.02 15.07
CA PRO A 102 -5.66 -2.18 15.22
C PRO A 102 -5.36 -0.72 15.56
N ASN A 103 -4.35 -0.44 16.38
CA ASN A 103 -4.00 0.92 16.77
C ASN A 103 -3.43 1.73 15.59
N LEU A 104 -2.57 1.11 14.78
CA LEU A 104 -2.05 1.74 13.57
C LEU A 104 -3.15 1.90 12.51
N TYR A 105 -4.03 0.90 12.37
CA TYR A 105 -5.21 0.99 11.53
C TYR A 105 -6.10 2.19 11.89
N ALA A 106 -6.38 2.40 13.18
CA ALA A 106 -7.14 3.54 13.67
C ALA A 106 -6.48 4.89 13.29
N LYS A 107 -5.15 4.99 13.38
CA LYS A 107 -4.40 6.19 12.93
C LYS A 107 -4.58 6.44 11.43
N TYR A 108 -4.61 5.40 10.60
CA TYR A 108 -4.87 5.53 9.16
C TYR A 108 -6.31 5.97 8.87
N VAL A 109 -7.30 5.40 9.56
CA VAL A 109 -8.72 5.81 9.44
C VAL A 109 -8.90 7.27 9.84
N GLU A 110 -8.29 7.69 10.95
CA GLU A 110 -8.34 9.08 11.41
C GLU A 110 -7.69 10.04 10.41
N LEU A 111 -6.55 9.65 9.83
CA LEU A 111 -5.90 10.42 8.76
C LEU A 111 -6.86 10.62 7.58
N MET A 112 -7.44 9.54 7.05
CA MET A 112 -8.34 9.59 5.89
C MET A 112 -9.56 10.46 6.18
N LYS A 113 -10.15 10.33 7.38
CA LYS A 113 -11.23 11.21 7.84
C LYS A 113 -10.81 12.68 7.82
N LYS A 114 -9.69 13.04 8.46
CA LYS A 114 -9.19 14.43 8.52
C LYS A 114 -8.90 14.99 7.13
N LEU A 115 -8.29 14.21 6.25
CA LEU A 115 -8.01 14.62 4.88
C LEU A 115 -9.29 14.93 4.10
N CYS A 116 -10.25 14.01 4.07
CA CYS A 116 -11.48 14.18 3.30
C CYS A 116 -12.45 15.20 3.90
N THR A 117 -12.43 15.40 5.23
CA THR A 117 -13.17 16.50 5.87
C THR A 117 -12.56 17.86 5.53
N ASN A 118 -11.23 17.99 5.54
CA ASN A 118 -10.56 19.25 5.26
C ASN A 118 -10.59 19.63 3.77
N ASP A 119 -10.52 18.66 2.86
CA ASP A 119 -10.62 18.89 1.42
C ASP A 119 -11.62 17.90 0.77
N PRO A 120 -12.90 18.29 0.61
CA PRO A 120 -13.93 17.45 0.00
C PRO A 120 -13.68 17.04 -1.45
N ARG A 121 -12.69 17.66 -2.12
CA ARG A 121 -12.29 17.28 -3.49
C ARG A 121 -11.48 15.99 -3.50
N LEU A 122 -10.83 15.63 -2.38
CA LEU A 122 -10.07 14.40 -2.25
C LEU A 122 -11.02 13.20 -2.22
N LYS A 123 -10.84 12.28 -3.17
CA LYS A 123 -11.66 11.07 -3.31
C LYS A 123 -10.86 9.81 -2.91
N PRO A 124 -11.28 9.08 -1.86
CA PRO A 124 -10.73 7.76 -1.57
C PRO A 124 -10.96 6.78 -2.72
N ASN A 125 -10.10 5.77 -2.85
CA ASN A 125 -10.22 4.73 -3.88
C ASN A 125 -11.42 3.82 -3.66
N PHE A 126 -11.74 3.56 -2.40
CA PHE A 126 -12.87 2.73 -1.98
C PHE A 126 -13.57 3.41 -0.81
N GLU A 127 -14.85 3.10 -0.65
CA GLU A 127 -15.61 3.57 0.51
C GLU A 127 -15.02 3.00 1.81
N GLY A 128 -14.79 3.85 2.81
CA GLY A 128 -14.32 3.46 4.13
C GLY A 128 -12.88 2.96 4.22
N THR A 129 -12.06 3.07 3.17
CA THR A 129 -10.67 2.59 3.21
C THR A 129 -9.76 3.45 4.11
N ALA A 130 -8.89 2.77 4.85
CA ALA A 130 -7.81 3.39 5.62
C ALA A 130 -6.59 3.75 4.74
N PHE A 131 -6.50 3.19 3.53
CA PHE A 131 -5.38 3.44 2.62
C PHE A 131 -5.67 4.62 1.68
N ALA A 132 -4.74 5.57 1.61
CA ALA A 132 -4.90 6.76 0.76
C ALA A 132 -4.71 6.45 -0.72
N ALA A 133 -3.81 5.52 -1.06
CA ALA A 133 -3.43 5.21 -2.42
C ALA A 133 -3.37 3.71 -2.69
N SER A 134 -3.39 3.36 -3.97
CA SER A 134 -3.22 2.00 -4.44
C SER A 134 -2.44 1.99 -5.74
N THR A 135 -1.64 0.94 -5.96
CA THR A 135 -0.98 0.71 -7.25
C THR A 135 -1.36 -0.65 -7.78
N LEU A 136 -1.76 -0.66 -9.05
CA LEU A 136 -2.00 -1.86 -9.83
C LEU A 136 -0.83 -2.07 -10.78
N ASN A 137 -0.16 -3.21 -10.65
CA ASN A 137 0.92 -3.63 -11.53
C ASN A 137 0.33 -4.55 -12.60
N PHE A 138 0.31 -4.08 -13.85
CA PHE A 138 -0.45 -4.67 -14.96
C PHE A 138 0.27 -5.80 -15.70
N GLY A 139 1.48 -6.19 -15.28
CA GLY A 139 2.20 -7.31 -15.88
C GLY A 139 2.55 -7.08 -17.37
N PRO A 140 2.61 -8.14 -18.21
CA PRO A 140 2.15 -9.51 -17.93
C PRO A 140 3.05 -10.27 -16.97
N VAL A 141 4.28 -9.81 -16.81
CA VAL A 141 5.28 -10.34 -15.88
C VAL A 141 5.66 -9.20 -14.93
N THR A 142 4.97 -9.10 -13.81
CA THR A 142 5.37 -8.19 -12.72
C THR A 142 6.44 -8.86 -11.88
N GLU A 143 7.68 -8.80 -12.36
CA GLU A 143 8.90 -9.10 -11.60
C GLU A 143 9.44 -7.80 -11.01
N SER A 144 9.60 -7.74 -9.69
CA SER A 144 10.13 -6.55 -9.04
C SER A 144 11.57 -6.73 -8.58
N LEU A 145 12.42 -5.73 -8.79
CA LEU A 145 13.76 -5.67 -8.21
C LEU A 145 13.70 -5.39 -6.69
N PRO A 146 14.74 -5.71 -5.90
CA PRO A 146 14.83 -5.36 -4.48
C PRO A 146 14.67 -3.86 -4.25
N HIS A 147 13.69 -3.47 -3.43
CA HIS A 147 13.43 -2.07 -3.13
C HIS A 147 12.75 -1.86 -1.78
N THR A 148 12.70 -0.60 -1.36
CA THR A 148 11.78 -0.09 -0.34
C THR A 148 10.88 0.98 -0.95
N ASP A 149 9.73 1.22 -0.33
CA ASP A 149 8.81 2.29 -0.68
C ASP A 149 9.00 3.47 0.26
N PHE A 150 10.17 4.11 0.18
CA PHE A 150 10.64 5.18 1.07
C PHE A 150 9.69 6.38 1.25
N ASN A 151 8.70 6.54 0.37
CA ASN A 151 7.68 7.59 0.48
C ASN A 151 6.53 7.24 1.42
N ASN A 152 6.32 5.95 1.71
CA ASN A 152 5.32 5.49 2.66
C ASN A 152 5.68 5.91 4.08
N LEU A 153 4.69 5.91 4.97
CA LEU A 153 4.95 6.14 6.38
C LEU A 153 5.98 5.12 6.88
N SER A 154 7.05 5.58 7.55
CA SER A 154 8.21 4.74 7.90
C SER A 154 7.85 3.53 8.76
N TYR A 155 7.04 3.74 9.78
CA TYR A 155 6.45 2.70 10.64
C TYR A 155 5.06 2.25 10.14
N GLY A 156 4.63 2.73 8.99
CA GLY A 156 3.35 2.38 8.38
C GLY A 156 3.38 1.01 7.73
N LEU A 157 2.19 0.46 7.48
CA LEU A 157 2.01 -0.78 6.74
C LEU A 157 1.39 -0.53 5.38
N CYS A 158 1.72 -1.38 4.42
CA CYS A 158 1.05 -1.52 3.14
C CYS A 158 0.57 -2.95 2.96
N THR A 159 -0.42 -3.14 2.08
CA THR A 159 -0.75 -4.47 1.58
C THR A 159 -0.17 -4.70 0.20
N VAL A 160 0.25 -5.94 -0.05
CA VAL A 160 0.61 -6.45 -1.37
C VAL A 160 -0.16 -7.74 -1.60
N THR A 161 -0.95 -7.78 -2.67
CA THR A 161 -1.69 -8.97 -3.11
C THR A 161 -1.13 -9.43 -4.45
N ALA A 162 -0.68 -10.68 -4.53
CA ALA A 162 -0.31 -11.28 -5.81
C ALA A 162 -1.57 -11.66 -6.60
N LEU A 163 -1.55 -11.48 -7.91
CA LEU A 163 -2.64 -11.81 -8.83
C LEU A 163 -2.05 -12.46 -10.09
N GLY A 164 -2.90 -13.08 -10.90
CA GLY A 164 -2.48 -13.75 -12.15
C GLY A 164 -2.59 -15.27 -12.07
N ASN A 165 -1.97 -15.93 -13.04
CA ASN A 165 -1.92 -17.37 -13.17
C ASN A 165 -0.46 -17.80 -13.35
N PHE A 166 0.13 -18.29 -12.26
CA PHE A 166 1.51 -18.76 -12.17
C PHE A 166 1.60 -19.86 -11.11
N ASP A 167 2.59 -20.74 -11.22
CA ASP A 167 2.89 -21.77 -10.25
C ASP A 167 3.74 -21.18 -9.10
N PRO A 168 3.17 -21.00 -7.89
CA PRO A 168 3.86 -20.38 -6.78
C PRO A 168 4.92 -21.26 -6.13
N THR A 169 5.07 -22.51 -6.56
CA THR A 169 6.15 -23.42 -6.14
C THR A 169 7.38 -23.33 -7.06
N ARG A 170 7.23 -22.66 -8.21
CA ARG A 170 8.27 -22.55 -9.26
C ARG A 170 8.69 -21.11 -9.55
N GLY A 171 8.05 -20.12 -8.96
CA GLY A 171 8.32 -18.72 -9.23
C GLY A 171 7.33 -17.76 -8.57
N GLY A 172 7.51 -16.46 -8.83
CA GLY A 172 6.68 -15.41 -8.24
C GLY A 172 6.76 -15.29 -6.71
N HIS A 173 7.77 -15.92 -6.09
CA HIS A 173 7.97 -15.94 -4.63
C HIS A 173 8.18 -14.52 -4.12
N LEU A 174 7.67 -14.23 -2.92
CA LEU A 174 7.96 -12.99 -2.21
C LEU A 174 9.32 -13.13 -1.51
N VAL A 175 10.21 -12.17 -1.69
CA VAL A 175 11.51 -12.12 -1.03
C VAL A 175 11.51 -10.96 -0.04
N LEU A 176 11.77 -11.27 1.23
CA LEU A 176 11.95 -10.30 2.31
C LEU A 176 13.43 -10.31 2.71
N TRP A 177 14.19 -9.40 2.10
CA TRP A 177 15.66 -9.44 2.09
C TRP A 177 16.26 -9.28 3.48
N ASP A 178 15.76 -8.32 4.25
CA ASP A 178 16.31 -8.04 5.59
C ASP A 178 16.01 -9.17 6.60
N LEU A 179 15.07 -10.06 6.25
CA LEU A 179 14.71 -11.24 7.05
C LEU A 179 15.36 -12.53 6.54
N ASN A 180 16.10 -12.47 5.43
CA ASN A 180 16.60 -13.65 4.70
C ASN A 180 15.50 -14.69 4.44
N LEU A 181 14.28 -14.23 4.09
CA LEU A 181 13.12 -15.09 3.90
C LEU A 181 12.63 -15.05 2.45
N VAL A 182 12.40 -16.23 1.89
CA VAL A 182 11.73 -16.43 0.60
C VAL A 182 10.45 -17.22 0.86
N VAL A 183 9.32 -16.69 0.38
CA VAL A 183 7.99 -17.23 0.66
C VAL A 183 7.30 -17.56 -0.66
N GLU A 184 6.83 -18.80 -0.80
CA GLU A 184 5.86 -19.16 -1.83
C GLU A 184 4.61 -18.29 -1.66
N PHE A 185 4.34 -17.43 -2.66
CA PHE A 185 3.35 -16.38 -2.52
C PHE A 185 2.29 -16.53 -3.62
N PRO A 186 1.24 -17.35 -3.37
CA PRO A 186 0.27 -17.72 -4.39
C PRO A 186 -0.60 -16.55 -4.84
N ALA A 187 -1.09 -16.62 -6.08
CA ALA A 187 -2.11 -15.69 -6.57
C ALA A 187 -3.30 -15.65 -5.60
N GLY A 188 -3.78 -14.45 -5.30
CA GLY A 188 -4.82 -14.18 -4.32
C GLY A 188 -4.36 -14.03 -2.88
N ALA A 189 -3.10 -14.33 -2.55
CA ALA A 189 -2.57 -14.11 -1.21
C ALA A 189 -2.19 -12.64 -0.99
N THR A 190 -2.43 -12.16 0.22
CA THR A 190 -2.03 -10.83 0.68
C THR A 190 -0.98 -10.92 1.77
N ILE A 191 0.01 -10.02 1.74
CA ILE A 191 0.88 -9.70 2.87
C ILE A 191 0.63 -8.26 3.33
N LEU A 192 0.68 -8.03 4.64
CA LEU A 192 0.76 -6.71 5.27
C LEU A 192 2.20 -6.51 5.78
N LEU A 193 2.92 -5.49 5.30
CA LEU A 193 4.34 -5.30 5.64
C LEU A 193 4.76 -3.81 5.68
N PRO A 194 5.84 -3.46 6.41
CA PRO A 194 6.32 -2.09 6.51
C PRO A 194 7.21 -1.73 5.32
N SER A 195 6.61 -1.46 4.16
CA SER A 195 7.35 -1.37 2.89
C SER A 195 8.34 -0.22 2.80
N ALA A 196 8.20 0.81 3.63
CA ALA A 196 9.13 1.93 3.69
C ALA A 196 10.53 1.54 4.19
N VAL A 197 10.60 0.52 5.05
CA VAL A 197 11.83 0.11 5.74
C VAL A 197 12.24 -1.33 5.45
N LEU A 198 11.29 -2.22 5.15
CA LEU A 198 11.57 -3.61 4.84
C LEU A 198 11.86 -3.77 3.35
N ARG A 199 13.10 -4.11 3.00
CA ARG A 199 13.52 -4.37 1.62
C ARG A 199 12.85 -5.65 1.12
N HIS A 200 12.11 -5.53 0.03
CA HIS A 200 11.34 -6.63 -0.53
C HIS A 200 11.38 -6.65 -2.06
N SER A 201 11.09 -7.82 -2.62
CA SER A 201 10.92 -8.04 -4.06
C SER A 201 10.08 -9.28 -4.34
N ASN A 202 9.94 -9.65 -5.60
CA ASN A 202 9.44 -10.97 -5.98
C ASN A 202 10.31 -11.57 -7.08
N THR A 203 10.36 -12.90 -7.14
CA THR A 203 11.15 -13.61 -8.15
C THR A 203 10.42 -13.66 -9.50
N ALA A 204 11.17 -13.94 -10.57
CA ALA A 204 10.60 -14.29 -11.86
C ALA A 204 9.60 -15.46 -11.76
N ILE A 205 8.72 -15.53 -12.75
CA ILE A 205 7.76 -16.63 -13.00
C ILE A 205 8.22 -17.47 -14.20
N GLN A 206 7.59 -18.62 -14.44
CA GLN A 206 7.94 -19.49 -15.55
C GLN A 206 7.49 -18.88 -16.91
N PRO A 207 8.15 -19.26 -18.02
CA PRO A 207 7.72 -18.83 -19.35
C PRO A 207 6.25 -19.17 -19.63
N GLY A 208 5.49 -18.20 -20.14
CA GLY A 208 4.06 -18.34 -20.45
C GLY A 208 3.11 -18.04 -19.29
N GLU A 209 3.63 -17.91 -18.06
CA GLU A 209 2.84 -17.51 -16.90
C GLU A 209 2.58 -16.01 -16.88
N ARG A 210 1.60 -15.59 -16.08
CA ARG A 210 1.21 -14.19 -15.92
C ARG A 210 1.10 -13.84 -14.45
N ARG A 211 1.71 -12.71 -14.06
CA ARG A 211 1.67 -12.20 -12.70
C ARG A 211 1.40 -10.71 -12.69
N TYR A 212 0.43 -10.33 -11.87
CA TYR A 212 0.04 -8.96 -11.56
C TYR A 212 0.12 -8.76 -10.05
N SER A 213 -0.04 -7.53 -9.58
CA SER A 213 -0.24 -7.32 -8.15
C SER A 213 -1.03 -6.06 -7.87
N PHE A 214 -1.77 -6.09 -6.78
CA PHE A 214 -2.49 -4.96 -6.24
C PHE A 214 -1.87 -4.57 -4.90
N THR A 215 -1.61 -3.28 -4.70
CA THR A 215 -1.00 -2.77 -3.46
C THR A 215 -1.81 -1.61 -2.91
N GLN A 216 -1.91 -1.49 -1.59
CA GLN A 216 -2.54 -0.35 -0.92
C GLN A 216 -1.62 0.21 0.16
N TYR A 217 -1.49 1.53 0.21
CA TYR A 217 -0.52 2.21 1.06
C TYR A 217 -0.90 3.67 1.29
N THR A 218 -0.19 4.31 2.20
CA THR A 218 -0.34 5.74 2.52
C THR A 218 1.03 6.39 2.66
N SER A 219 1.23 7.52 1.98
CA SER A 219 2.50 8.24 2.05
C SER A 219 2.70 8.91 3.41
N GLY A 220 3.93 8.93 3.92
CA GLY A 220 4.28 9.64 5.15
C GLY A 220 4.04 11.15 5.04
N GLY A 221 4.07 11.68 3.81
CA GLY A 221 3.74 13.08 3.53
C GLY A 221 2.32 13.46 3.98
N LEU A 222 1.33 12.57 3.78
CA LEU A 222 -0.05 12.83 4.16
C LEU A 222 -0.20 12.97 5.69
N PHE A 223 0.48 12.11 6.46
CA PHE A 223 0.51 12.21 7.92
C PHE A 223 1.09 13.55 8.36
N ARG A 224 2.27 13.92 7.84
CA ARG A 224 2.89 15.22 8.15
C ARG A 224 2.00 16.40 7.77
N TRP A 225 1.32 16.33 6.63
CA TRP A 225 0.39 17.39 6.21
C TRP A 225 -0.70 17.64 7.26
N VAL A 226 -1.32 16.57 7.76
CA VAL A 226 -2.35 16.67 8.79
C VAL A 226 -1.77 17.08 10.15
N GLU A 227 -0.65 16.49 10.57
CA GLU A 227 0.05 16.81 11.83
C GLU A 227 0.51 18.29 11.87
N HIS A 228 0.89 18.87 10.73
CA HIS A 228 1.24 20.28 10.61
C HIS A 228 0.04 21.24 10.46
N GLY A 229 -1.18 20.74 10.65
CA GLY A 229 -2.40 21.54 10.54
C GLY A 229 -2.69 21.95 9.10
N PHE A 230 -2.59 21.01 8.16
CA PHE A 230 -2.87 21.18 6.73
C PHE A 230 -1.97 22.23 6.06
N ARG A 231 -0.68 22.19 6.39
CA ARG A 231 0.36 23.08 5.84
C ARG A 231 1.53 22.27 5.30
N SER A 232 2.21 22.81 4.30
CA SER A 232 3.48 22.25 3.85
C SER A 232 4.50 22.34 4.99
N VAL A 233 5.48 21.42 5.01
CA VAL A 233 6.57 21.45 6.00
C VAL A 233 7.25 22.82 6.01
N SER A 234 7.51 23.40 4.84
CA SER A 234 8.10 24.74 4.73
C SER A 234 7.26 25.83 5.40
N LYS A 235 5.94 25.85 5.17
CA LYS A 235 5.04 26.84 5.79
C LYS A 235 4.87 26.61 7.29
N TYR A 236 4.80 25.36 7.70
CA TYR A 236 4.74 24.99 9.11
C TYR A 236 5.98 25.47 9.85
N MET A 237 7.17 25.06 9.40
CA MET A 237 8.45 25.43 10.02
C MET A 237 8.71 26.94 9.98
N ALA A 238 8.30 27.65 8.93
CA ALA A 238 8.44 29.11 8.87
C ALA A 238 7.64 29.84 9.95
N GLY A 239 6.52 29.26 10.40
CA GLY A 239 5.68 29.82 11.45
C GLY A 239 6.14 29.52 12.88
N LEU A 240 7.16 28.67 13.06
CA LEU A 240 7.67 28.27 14.37
C LEU A 240 8.79 29.19 14.86
N SER A 241 8.78 29.47 16.15
CA SER A 241 9.92 30.05 16.88
C SER A 241 11.12 29.10 16.91
N LYS A 242 12.28 29.58 17.35
CA LYS A 242 13.48 28.74 17.49
C LYS A 242 13.27 27.57 18.46
N ILE A 243 12.54 27.80 19.56
CA ILE A 243 12.25 26.77 20.57
C ILE A 243 11.33 25.70 19.99
N GLU A 244 10.27 26.11 19.29
CA GLU A 244 9.33 25.18 18.66
C GLU A 244 9.99 24.36 17.54
N LYS A 245 10.94 24.93 16.79
CA LYS A 245 11.72 24.17 15.79
C LYS A 245 12.59 23.10 16.43
N ALA A 246 13.28 23.43 17.51
CA ALA A 246 14.10 22.46 18.24
C ALA A 246 13.22 21.33 18.82
N GLU A 247 12.02 21.66 19.29
CA GLU A 247 11.06 20.66 19.77
C GLU A 247 10.53 19.78 18.63
N GLU A 248 10.20 20.35 17.47
CA GLU A 248 9.80 19.57 16.29
C GLU A 248 10.91 18.62 15.82
N GLU A 249 12.18 19.04 15.85
CA GLU A 249 13.32 18.18 15.55
C GLU A 249 13.46 17.03 16.57
N ARG A 250 13.25 17.32 17.87
CA ARG A 250 13.24 16.30 18.93
C ARG A 250 12.12 15.28 18.71
N LEU A 251 10.89 15.75 18.50
CA LEU A 251 9.72 14.91 18.22
C LEU A 251 9.93 14.09 16.94
N ALA A 252 10.53 14.68 15.90
CA ALA A 252 10.87 13.96 14.68
C ALA A 252 11.82 12.77 14.93
N GLY A 253 12.74 12.90 15.89
CA GLY A 253 13.60 11.80 16.34
C GLY A 253 12.87 10.69 17.10
N GLU A 254 11.75 11.00 17.74
CA GLU A 254 10.95 10.05 18.54
C GLU A 254 9.83 9.36 17.75
N ARG A 255 9.42 9.93 16.62
CA ARG A 255 8.34 9.41 15.74
C ARG A 255 8.44 7.93 15.43
N TRP A 256 9.66 7.41 15.24
CA TRP A 256 9.86 5.98 15.02
C TRP A 256 9.39 5.16 16.22
N ASN A 257 9.86 5.51 17.41
CA ASN A 257 9.52 4.80 18.65
C ASN A 257 8.02 4.90 18.94
N GLU A 258 7.43 6.09 18.79
CA GLU A 258 5.98 6.29 18.92
C GLU A 258 5.20 5.41 17.94
N GLY A 259 5.64 5.34 16.68
CA GLY A 259 5.07 4.48 15.67
C GLY A 259 5.13 3.00 16.04
N MET A 260 6.25 2.56 16.61
CA MET A 260 6.43 1.18 17.08
C MET A 260 5.51 0.82 18.25
N HIS A 261 5.06 1.79 19.06
CA HIS A 261 4.06 1.55 20.11
C HIS A 261 2.64 1.29 19.56
N LEU A 262 2.39 1.56 18.28
CA LEU A 262 1.12 1.24 17.63
C LEU A 262 1.04 -0.23 17.18
N TYR A 263 2.16 -0.96 17.23
CA TYR A 263 2.21 -2.38 16.92
C TYR A 263 1.85 -3.21 18.14
N CYS A 264 1.15 -4.32 17.90
CA CYS A 264 0.71 -5.23 18.94
C CYS A 264 1.55 -6.51 18.95
N THR A 265 1.66 -7.11 20.13
CA THR A 265 2.08 -8.49 20.35
C THR A 265 0.88 -9.44 20.18
N VAL A 266 1.16 -10.74 20.04
CA VAL A 266 0.09 -11.76 19.98
C VAL A 266 -0.77 -11.77 21.25
N ASP A 267 -0.16 -11.56 22.42
CA ASP A 267 -0.88 -11.60 23.69
C ASP A 267 -1.80 -10.38 23.88
N GLU A 268 -1.38 -9.20 23.43
CA GLU A 268 -2.24 -8.01 23.39
C GLU A 268 -3.44 -8.23 22.44
N LEU A 269 -3.23 -8.83 21.27
CA LEU A 269 -4.33 -9.15 20.36
C LEU A 269 -5.29 -10.19 20.96
N LYS A 270 -4.76 -11.24 21.61
CA LYS A 270 -5.60 -12.22 22.31
C LYS A 270 -6.44 -11.55 23.40
N ALA A 271 -5.85 -10.65 24.18
CA ALA A 271 -6.57 -9.92 25.21
C ALA A 271 -7.66 -9.01 24.62
N MET A 272 -7.40 -8.35 23.48
CA MET A 272 -8.39 -7.52 22.78
C MET A 272 -9.57 -8.32 22.23
N TYR A 273 -9.33 -9.55 21.74
CA TYR A 273 -10.35 -10.37 21.07
C TYR A 273 -10.92 -11.51 21.91
N ALA A 274 -10.60 -11.57 23.21
CA ALA A 274 -11.12 -12.59 24.12
C ALA A 274 -12.60 -12.43 24.52
N ALA A 275 -13.38 -11.62 23.78
CA ALA A 275 -14.79 -11.32 24.06
C ALA A 275 -15.74 -12.20 23.24
#